data_AF-A0A3E5EJL6-F1
#
_entry.id   AF-A0A3E5EJL6-F1
#
_cell.length_a   1.000
_cell.length_b   1.000
_cell.length_c   1.000
_cell.angle_alpha   90.00
_cell.angle_beta   90.00
_cell.angle_gamma   90.00
#
_symmetry.space_group_name_H-M   'P 1'
#
loop_
_entity.id
_entity.type
_entity.pdbx_description
1 polymer ?
#
loop_
_entity_poly.entity_id
_entity_poly.type
_entity_poly.pdbx_seq_one_letter_code
_entity_poly.pdbx_strand_id
1 'polypeptide(L)'
;MPEQSVLCLSDAYESKSEELDLELRIRFININPGYNEEMVEKSPTLYQYVKFVDAVRKYQQQIPFPEAVEKAIDECIKKGILAEFLRKNRAEVLRVSIFEYDEEKHMRMEREESRENGIAIGIVKTAQKYHAEKEQIINQISDELNVSHQEAETIYSEVEEYIKTSQEEK
;
A
#
# COMPACT_ATOMS: atom_id res chain seq x y z
N MET A 1 11.65 -9.19 6.49
CA MET A 1 12.15 -8.19 7.48
C MET A 1 13.17 -8.87 8.38
N PRO A 2 14.25 -8.17 8.80
CA PRO A 2 15.23 -8.71 9.74
C PRO A 2 14.60 -8.95 11.11
N GLU A 3 15.28 -9.72 11.97
CA GLU A 3 14.83 -9.95 13.35
C GLU A 3 14.87 -8.65 14.18
N GLN A 4 15.90 -7.85 14.01
CA GLN A 4 16.03 -6.53 14.61
C GLN A 4 16.67 -5.57 13.60
N SER A 5 16.33 -4.29 13.69
CA SER A 5 16.98 -3.22 12.92
C SER A 5 17.08 -1.95 13.75
N VAL A 6 17.93 -1.02 13.32
CA VAL A 6 18.00 0.33 13.90
C VAL A 6 17.48 1.28 12.84
N LEU A 7 16.49 2.09 13.23
CA LEU A 7 15.98 3.18 12.41
C LEU A 7 16.61 4.48 12.90
N CYS A 8 17.13 5.27 11.98
CA CYS A 8 17.70 6.58 12.26
C CYS A 8 16.69 7.65 11.82
N LEU A 9 16.51 8.69 12.63
CA LEU A 9 15.63 9.80 12.27
C LEU A 9 16.15 10.53 11.03
N SER A 10 17.48 10.59 10.86
CA SER A 10 18.10 11.09 9.62
C SER A 10 17.59 10.39 8.37
N ASP A 11 17.20 9.11 8.44
CA ASP A 11 16.75 8.33 7.29
C ASP A 11 15.40 8.83 6.76
N ALA A 12 14.58 9.47 7.60
CA ALA A 12 13.27 10.00 7.24
C ALA A 12 13.31 11.31 6.43
N TYR A 13 14.44 12.04 6.45
CA TYR A 13 14.57 13.29 5.69
C TYR A 13 15.00 13.02 4.24
N GLU A 14 14.39 13.74 3.29
CA GLU A 14 14.77 13.67 1.86
C GLU A 14 16.19 14.19 1.63
N SER A 15 16.52 15.34 2.23
CA SER A 15 17.88 15.89 2.23
C SER A 15 18.68 15.36 3.41
N LYS A 16 19.87 14.83 3.12
CA LYS A 16 20.82 14.37 4.16
C LYS A 16 21.81 15.48 4.47
N SER A 17 21.95 15.83 5.74
CA SER A 17 23.03 16.68 6.22
C SER A 17 24.27 15.84 6.52
N GLU A 18 25.46 16.35 6.20
CA GLU A 18 26.73 15.69 6.54
C GLU A 18 27.04 15.77 8.04
N GLU A 19 26.68 16.90 8.68
CA GLU A 19 26.78 17.10 10.12
C GLU A 19 25.39 17.09 10.76
N LEU A 20 25.22 16.25 11.78
CA LEU A 20 23.99 16.09 12.55
C LEU A 20 24.23 16.55 13.99
N ASP A 21 23.51 17.58 14.42
CA ASP A 21 23.57 18.08 15.81
C ASP A 21 22.90 17.11 16.80
N LEU A 22 21.89 16.36 16.35
CA LEU A 22 21.15 15.37 17.14
C LEU A 22 20.65 14.24 16.24
N GLU A 23 20.87 13.00 16.66
CA GLU A 23 20.41 11.81 15.94
C GLU A 23 19.62 10.88 16.87
N LEU A 24 18.35 10.64 16.53
CA LEU A 24 17.48 9.70 17.25
C LEU A 24 17.56 8.33 16.57
N ARG A 25 18.10 7.35 17.30
CA ARG A 25 18.16 5.95 16.87
C ARG A 25 17.15 5.11 17.63
N ILE A 26 16.26 4.45 16.90
CA ILE A 26 15.23 3.57 17.45
C ILE A 26 15.58 2.13 17.12
N ARG A 27 15.50 1.25 18.12
CA ARG A 27 15.60 -0.18 17.89
C ARG A 27 14.24 -0.72 17.48
N PHE A 28 14.14 -1.19 16.25
CA PHE A 28 12.95 -1.83 15.72
C PHE A 28 13.05 -3.35 15.91
N ILE A 29 12.04 -3.94 16.54
CA ILE A 29 11.99 -5.37 16.87
C ILE A 29 10.86 -6.03 16.09
N ASN A 30 11.18 -7.07 15.33
CA ASN A 30 10.19 -7.83 14.57
C ASN A 30 9.49 -8.84 15.49
N ILE A 31 8.19 -8.65 15.70
CA ILE A 31 7.35 -9.53 16.53
C ILE A 31 6.52 -10.53 15.72
N ASN A 32 6.78 -10.64 14.41
CA ASN A 32 6.09 -11.63 13.58
C ASN A 32 6.47 -13.06 14.03
N PRO A 33 5.59 -14.06 13.84
CA PRO A 33 5.91 -15.45 14.16
C PRO A 33 7.24 -15.89 13.56
N GLY A 34 8.09 -16.58 14.35
CA GLY A 34 9.44 -16.96 13.95
C GLY A 34 10.55 -15.93 14.23
N TYR A 35 10.22 -14.78 14.85
CA TYR A 35 11.20 -13.73 15.21
C TYR A 35 11.01 -13.27 16.66
N ASN A 36 12.11 -13.03 17.38
CA ASN A 36 12.13 -12.55 18.77
C ASN A 36 11.12 -13.29 19.69
N GLU A 37 10.96 -14.60 19.51
CA GLU A 37 9.90 -15.38 20.16
C GLU A 37 10.00 -15.33 21.69
N GLU A 38 11.22 -15.38 22.23
CA GLU A 38 11.48 -15.27 23.67
C GLU A 38 10.93 -13.96 24.26
N MET A 39 11.01 -12.85 23.52
CA MET A 39 10.49 -11.56 23.97
C MET A 39 8.96 -11.54 23.93
N VAL A 40 8.37 -12.11 22.87
CA VAL A 40 6.92 -12.21 22.70
C VAL A 40 6.32 -13.08 23.80
N GLU A 41 6.95 -14.21 24.13
CA GLU A 41 6.49 -15.16 25.16
C GLU A 41 6.50 -14.59 26.58
N LYS A 42 7.39 -13.64 26.88
CA LYS A 42 7.46 -12.99 28.20
C LYS A 42 6.23 -12.13 28.54
N SER A 43 5.44 -11.73 27.54
CA SER A 43 4.23 -10.94 27.73
C SER A 43 2.99 -11.68 27.21
N PRO A 44 2.10 -12.16 28.08
CA PRO A 44 0.88 -12.87 27.68
C PRO A 44 0.03 -12.06 26.69
N THR A 45 -0.08 -10.74 26.90
CA THR A 45 -0.85 -9.86 26.03
C THR A 45 -0.20 -9.70 24.66
N LEU A 46 1.12 -9.53 24.60
CA LEU A 46 1.85 -9.41 23.33
C LEU A 46 1.78 -10.72 22.54
N TYR A 47 1.97 -11.85 23.20
CA TYR A 47 1.81 -13.17 22.60
C TYR A 47 0.42 -13.34 21.99
N GLN A 48 -0.64 -13.02 22.74
CA GLN A 48 -2.00 -13.10 22.23
C GLN A 48 -2.25 -12.15 21.06
N TYR A 49 -1.69 -10.94 21.09
CA TYR A 49 -1.74 -9.99 19.98
C TYR A 49 -1.09 -10.55 18.71
N VAL A 50 0.13 -11.11 18.82
CA VAL A 50 0.84 -11.73 17.69
C VAL A 50 0.00 -12.86 17.08
N LYS A 51 -0.66 -13.68 17.91
CA LYS A 51 -1.57 -14.74 17.43
C LYS A 51 -2.82 -14.19 16.74
N PHE A 52 -3.40 -13.09 17.23
CA PHE A 52 -4.53 -12.43 16.58
C PHE A 52 -4.15 -11.90 15.19
N VAL A 53 -3.04 -11.15 15.08
CA VAL A 53 -2.56 -10.61 13.80
C VAL A 53 -2.22 -11.73 12.82
N ASP A 54 -1.59 -12.81 13.29
CA ASP A 54 -1.33 -14.00 12.47
C ASP A 54 -2.62 -14.64 11.94
N ALA A 55 -3.68 -14.72 12.75
CA ALA A 55 -4.99 -15.22 12.32
C ALA A 55 -5.62 -14.33 11.24
N VAL A 56 -5.58 -13.00 11.40
CA VAL A 56 -6.08 -12.05 10.39
C VAL A 56 -5.36 -12.26 9.05
N ARG A 57 -4.02 -12.32 9.05
CA ARG A 57 -3.22 -12.52 7.83
C ARG A 57 -3.53 -13.85 7.15
N LYS A 58 -3.71 -14.94 7.91
CA LYS A 58 -4.07 -16.26 7.36
C LYS A 58 -5.44 -16.26 6.68
N TYR A 59 -6.42 -15.54 7.25
CA TYR A 59 -7.73 -15.43 6.64
C TYR A 59 -7.75 -14.50 5.43
N GLN A 60 -6.99 -13.41 5.47
CA GLN A 60 -6.91 -12.45 4.36
C GLN A 60 -6.37 -13.09 3.07
N GLN A 61 -5.60 -14.19 3.17
CA GLN A 61 -5.16 -14.96 2.00
C GLN A 61 -6.29 -15.72 1.28
N GLN A 62 -7.45 -15.87 1.93
CA GLN A 62 -8.55 -16.72 1.45
C GLN A 62 -9.85 -15.93 1.24
N ILE A 63 -10.09 -14.89 2.03
CA ILE A 63 -11.33 -14.09 2.02
C ILE A 63 -11.02 -12.59 2.08
N PRO A 64 -11.94 -11.71 1.65
CA PRO A 64 -11.76 -10.27 1.72
C PRO A 64 -11.35 -9.80 3.12
N PHE A 65 -10.49 -8.78 3.17
CA PHE A 65 -9.88 -8.33 4.42
C PHE A 65 -10.88 -7.98 5.55
N PRO A 66 -12.00 -7.27 5.31
CA PRO A 66 -13.00 -7.04 6.36
C PRO A 66 -13.57 -8.34 6.96
N GLU A 67 -13.88 -9.32 6.10
CA GLU A 67 -14.38 -10.63 6.51
C GLU A 67 -13.29 -11.44 7.24
N ALA A 68 -12.03 -11.30 6.84
CA ALA A 68 -10.88 -11.91 7.50
C ALA A 68 -10.72 -11.42 8.94
N VAL A 69 -10.89 -10.11 9.16
CA VAL A 69 -10.83 -9.52 10.50
C VAL A 69 -11.98 -10.03 11.37
N GLU A 70 -13.22 -10.03 10.87
CA GLU A 70 -14.38 -10.56 11.61
C GLU A 70 -14.16 -12.02 12.04
N LYS A 71 -13.73 -12.87 11.10
CA LYS A 71 -13.49 -14.28 11.35
C LYS A 71 -12.35 -14.51 12.34
N ALA A 72 -11.28 -13.73 12.25
CA ALA A 72 -10.17 -13.78 13.20
C ALA A 72 -10.60 -13.37 14.61
N ILE A 73 -11.45 -12.34 14.74
CA ILE A 73 -12.00 -11.93 16.03
C ILE A 73 -12.78 -13.08 16.66
N ASP A 74 -13.69 -13.71 15.92
CA ASP A 74 -14.53 -14.79 16.42
C ASP A 74 -13.71 -16.01 16.87
N GLU A 75 -12.72 -16.39 16.06
CA GLU A 75 -11.79 -17.47 16.40
C GLU A 75 -10.98 -17.14 17.67
N CYS A 76 -10.43 -15.93 17.76
CA CYS A 76 -9.60 -15.53 18.89
C CYS A 76 -10.40 -15.46 20.19
N ILE A 77 -11.62 -14.92 20.15
CA ILE A 77 -12.55 -14.93 21.29
C ILE A 77 -12.83 -16.37 21.75
N LYS A 78 -13.09 -17.29 20.80
CA LYS A 78 -13.36 -18.70 21.10
C LYS A 78 -12.14 -19.42 21.71
N LYS A 79 -10.94 -19.07 21.27
CA LYS A 79 -9.66 -19.62 21.76
C LYS A 79 -9.13 -18.94 23.02
N GLY A 80 -9.81 -17.92 23.54
CA GLY A 80 -9.34 -17.17 24.71
C GLY A 80 -8.20 -16.18 24.42
N ILE A 81 -7.94 -15.88 23.14
CA ILE A 81 -6.90 -14.95 22.68
C ILE A 81 -7.49 -13.55 22.63
N LEU A 82 -6.96 -12.62 23.42
CA LEU A 82 -7.46 -11.25 23.60
C LEU A 82 -8.98 -11.20 23.86
N ALA A 83 -9.56 -12.26 24.42
CA ALA A 83 -11.01 -12.48 24.31
C ALA A 83 -11.84 -11.40 25.01
N GLU A 84 -11.41 -10.92 26.18
CA GLU A 84 -12.09 -9.81 26.87
C GLU A 84 -11.98 -8.50 26.07
N PHE A 85 -10.77 -8.18 25.59
CA PHE A 85 -10.51 -6.99 24.80
C PHE A 85 -11.33 -6.98 23.50
N LEU A 86 -11.33 -8.09 22.76
CA LEU A 86 -12.04 -8.22 21.49
C LEU A 86 -13.56 -8.21 21.67
N ARG A 87 -14.09 -8.81 22.75
CA ARG A 87 -15.53 -8.71 23.07
C ARG A 87 -15.93 -7.27 23.36
N LYS A 88 -15.14 -6.55 24.15
CA LYS A 88 -15.44 -5.18 24.55
C LYS A 88 -15.29 -4.18 23.40
N ASN A 89 -14.31 -4.38 22.54
CA ASN A 89 -13.91 -3.40 21.52
C ASN A 89 -14.18 -3.87 20.09
N ARG A 90 -15.07 -4.84 19.86
CA ARG A 90 -15.30 -5.45 18.53
C ARG A 90 -15.48 -4.42 17.42
N ALA A 91 -16.42 -3.49 17.60
CA ALA A 91 -16.74 -2.48 16.60
C ALA A 91 -15.55 -1.55 16.32
N GLU A 92 -14.80 -1.19 17.36
CA GLU A 92 -13.59 -0.37 17.25
C GLU A 92 -12.49 -1.11 16.47
N VAL A 93 -12.22 -2.37 16.83
CA VAL A 93 -11.20 -3.19 16.17
C VAL A 93 -11.54 -3.39 14.69
N LEU A 94 -12.81 -3.63 14.36
CA LEU A 94 -13.25 -3.73 12.97
C LEU A 94 -13.07 -2.41 12.23
N ARG A 95 -13.55 -1.31 12.81
CA ARG A 95 -13.43 0.02 12.22
C ARG A 95 -11.97 0.38 11.98
N VAL A 96 -11.13 0.33 13.00
CA VAL A 96 -9.71 0.67 12.89
C VAL A 96 -9.02 -0.25 11.89
N SER A 97 -9.26 -1.57 11.94
CA SER A 97 -8.61 -2.48 10.99
C SER A 97 -8.99 -2.18 9.54
N ILE A 98 -10.28 -1.93 9.26
CA ILE A 98 -10.78 -1.70 7.89
C ILE A 98 -10.39 -0.32 7.35
N PHE A 99 -10.36 0.70 8.21
CA PHE A 99 -10.16 2.09 7.81
C PHE A 99 -8.74 2.60 8.07
N GLU A 100 -7.86 1.84 8.73
CA GLU A 100 -6.44 2.17 8.75
C GLU A 100 -5.87 2.15 7.33
N TYR A 101 -5.30 3.28 6.95
CA TYR A 101 -4.67 3.54 5.67
C TYR A 101 -3.58 2.51 5.38
N ASP A 102 -3.78 1.68 4.35
CA ASP A 102 -2.74 0.79 3.81
C ASP A 102 -1.83 1.60 2.88
N GLU A 103 -0.87 2.30 3.49
CA GLU A 103 0.14 3.12 2.80
C GLU A 103 0.87 2.33 1.71
N GLU A 104 1.13 1.03 1.93
CA GLU A 104 1.76 0.18 0.92
C GLU A 104 0.85 -0.06 -0.29
N LYS A 105 -0.46 -0.23 -0.07
CA LYS A 105 -1.43 -0.31 -1.17
C LYS A 105 -1.53 1.02 -1.90
N HIS A 106 -1.61 2.15 -1.20
CA HIS A 106 -1.64 3.47 -1.82
C HIS A 106 -0.38 3.76 -2.64
N MET A 107 0.81 3.54 -2.08
CA MET A 107 2.07 3.70 -2.81
C MET A 107 2.20 2.74 -4.02
N ARG A 108 1.59 1.55 -3.96
CA ARG A 108 1.55 0.64 -5.13
C ARG A 108 0.64 1.18 -6.22
N MET A 109 -0.57 1.60 -5.85
CA MET A 109 -1.53 2.19 -6.80
C MET A 109 -0.96 3.44 -7.47
N GLU A 110 -0.35 4.35 -6.69
CA GLU A 110 0.28 5.57 -7.23
C GLU A 110 1.44 5.26 -8.20
N ARG A 111 2.24 4.22 -7.91
CA ARG A 111 3.33 3.78 -8.81
C ARG A 111 2.79 3.16 -10.11
N GLU A 112 1.73 2.37 -10.01
CA GLU A 112 1.09 1.73 -11.16
C GLU A 112 0.43 2.78 -12.06
N GLU A 113 -0.35 3.69 -11.47
CA GLU A 113 -0.96 4.83 -12.16
C GLU A 113 0.09 5.74 -12.80
N SER A 114 1.19 6.05 -12.10
CA SER A 114 2.29 6.84 -12.65
C SER A 114 2.95 6.16 -13.86
N ARG A 115 3.06 4.82 -13.83
CA ARG A 115 3.62 4.04 -14.94
C ARG A 115 2.70 4.05 -16.15
N GLU A 116 1.41 3.79 -15.93
CA GLU A 116 0.38 3.82 -16.99
C GLU A 116 0.29 5.20 -17.64
N ASN A 117 0.27 6.26 -16.83
CA ASN A 117 0.32 7.64 -17.31
C ASN A 117 1.59 7.92 -18.13
N GLY A 118 2.75 7.42 -17.68
CA GLY A 118 4.00 7.54 -18.42
C GLY A 118 3.96 6.87 -19.80
N ILE A 119 3.36 5.68 -19.88
CA ILE A 119 3.17 4.95 -21.15
C ILE A 119 2.25 5.74 -22.07
N ALA A 120 1.07 6.16 -21.58
CA ALA A 120 0.10 6.92 -22.36
C ALA A 120 0.68 8.25 -22.89
N ILE A 121 1.38 9.01 -22.05
CA ILE A 121 2.08 10.25 -22.46
C ILE A 121 3.12 9.95 -23.55
N GLY A 122 3.86 8.84 -23.42
CA GLY A 122 4.84 8.40 -24.41
C GLY A 122 4.21 8.09 -25.77
N ILE A 123 3.10 7.34 -25.77
CA ILE A 123 2.32 7.01 -26.97
C ILE A 123 1.81 8.28 -27.63
N VAL A 124 1.12 9.16 -26.89
CA VAL A 124 0.52 10.39 -27.44
C VAL A 124 1.58 11.34 -27.99
N LYS A 125 2.68 11.59 -27.27
CA LYS A 125 3.76 12.47 -27.76
C LYS A 125 4.43 11.92 -29.02
N THR A 126 4.66 10.61 -29.06
CA THR A 126 5.28 9.96 -30.23
C THR A 126 4.34 10.02 -31.43
N ALA A 127 3.07 9.70 -31.23
CA ALA A 127 2.05 9.77 -32.24
C ALA A 127 1.84 11.20 -32.79
N GLN A 128 1.80 12.21 -31.92
CA GLN A 128 1.74 13.62 -32.34
C GLN A 128 2.96 14.04 -33.17
N LYS A 129 4.16 13.59 -32.77
CA LYS A 129 5.41 13.86 -33.51
C LYS A 129 5.41 13.25 -34.92
N TYR A 130 4.78 12.09 -35.10
CA TYR A 130 4.70 11.40 -36.39
C TYR A 130 3.36 11.57 -37.12
N HIS A 131 2.50 12.47 -36.63
CA HIS A 131 1.18 12.76 -37.19
C HIS A 131 0.29 11.52 -37.40
N ALA A 132 0.28 10.61 -36.42
CA ALA A 132 -0.62 9.46 -36.44
C ALA A 132 -2.08 9.89 -36.22
N GLU A 133 -3.01 9.12 -36.79
CA GLU A 133 -4.44 9.38 -36.65
C GLU A 133 -4.92 9.08 -35.23
N LYS A 134 -5.82 9.90 -34.68
CA LYS A 134 -6.32 9.78 -33.30
C LYS A 134 -6.79 8.36 -32.96
N GLU A 135 -7.48 7.71 -33.89
CA GLU A 135 -7.99 6.35 -33.74
C GLU A 135 -6.88 5.31 -33.53
N GLN A 136 -5.73 5.49 -34.18
CA GLN A 136 -4.58 4.58 -34.01
C GLN A 136 -3.96 4.73 -32.62
N ILE A 137 -3.97 5.95 -32.08
CA ILE A 137 -3.45 6.27 -30.75
C ILE A 137 -4.32 5.62 -29.67
N ILE A 138 -5.64 5.76 -29.79
CA ILE A 138 -6.60 5.17 -28.84
C ILE A 138 -6.48 3.65 -28.83
N ASN A 139 -6.40 3.02 -30.01
CA ASN A 139 -6.22 1.57 -30.10
C ASN A 139 -4.89 1.11 -29.49
N GLN A 140 -3.80 1.85 -29.71
CA GLN A 140 -2.52 1.52 -29.08
C GLN A 140 -2.56 1.66 -27.54
N ILE A 141 -3.24 2.70 -27.01
CA ILE A 141 -3.45 2.87 -25.57
C ILE A 141 -4.28 1.71 -25.00
N SER A 142 -5.37 1.33 -25.68
CA SER A 142 -6.23 0.21 -25.31
C SER A 142 -5.44 -1.10 -25.24
N ASP A 143 -4.60 -1.38 -26.23
CA ASP A 143 -3.79 -2.59 -26.30
C ASP A 143 -2.66 -2.61 -25.26
N GLU A 144 -1.92 -1.51 -25.08
CA GLU A 144 -0.76 -1.46 -24.18
C GLU A 144 -1.17 -1.41 -22.69
N LEU A 145 -2.29 -0.77 -22.37
CA LEU A 145 -2.81 -0.69 -21.00
C LEU A 145 -3.87 -1.77 -20.70
N ASN A 146 -4.24 -2.58 -21.70
CA ASN A 146 -5.29 -3.61 -21.59
C ASN A 146 -6.60 -3.06 -21.00
N VAL A 147 -7.01 -1.88 -21.48
CA VAL A 147 -8.23 -1.18 -21.09
C VAL A 147 -9.24 -1.17 -22.23
N SER A 148 -10.51 -0.92 -21.93
CA SER A 148 -11.53 -0.79 -22.97
C SER A 148 -11.27 0.41 -23.88
N HIS A 149 -11.80 0.37 -25.11
CA HIS A 149 -11.67 1.48 -26.05
C HIS A 149 -12.22 2.81 -25.47
N GLN A 150 -13.32 2.75 -24.70
CA GLN A 150 -13.91 3.92 -24.05
C GLN A 150 -13.01 4.50 -22.95
N GLU A 151 -12.32 3.65 -22.20
CA GLU A 151 -11.33 4.08 -21.20
C GLU A 151 -10.10 4.68 -21.88
N ALA A 152 -9.63 4.08 -22.98
CA ALA A 152 -8.52 4.62 -23.77
C ALA A 152 -8.84 5.99 -24.39
N GLU A 153 -10.08 6.25 -24.82
CA GLU A 153 -10.53 7.59 -25.26
C GLU A 153 -10.44 8.65 -24.15
N THR A 154 -10.82 8.26 -22.93
CA THR A 154 -10.74 9.12 -21.75
C THR A 154 -9.29 9.45 -21.44
N ILE A 155 -8.43 8.42 -21.34
CA ILE A 155 -6.98 8.56 -21.10
C ILE A 155 -6.33 9.45 -22.17
N TYR A 156 -6.65 9.24 -23.46
CA TYR A 156 -6.12 10.07 -24.54
C TYR A 156 -6.47 11.55 -24.33
N SER A 157 -7.72 11.85 -23.97
CA SER A 157 -8.22 13.21 -23.82
C SER A 157 -7.53 13.93 -22.65
N GLU A 158 -7.40 13.25 -21.51
CA GLU A 158 -6.72 13.75 -20.31
C GLU A 158 -5.23 14.01 -20.57
N VAL A 159 -4.56 13.06 -21.23
CA VAL A 159 -3.14 13.19 -21.61
C VAL A 159 -2.93 14.34 -22.60
N GLU A 160 -3.83 14.51 -23.57
CA GLU A 160 -3.76 15.60 -24.55
C GLU A 160 -3.91 16.97 -23.86
N GLU A 161 -4.84 17.10 -22.92
CA GLU A 161 -5.04 18.31 -22.12
C GLU A 161 -3.82 18.61 -21.21
N TYR A 162 -3.28 17.59 -20.56
CA TYR A 162 -2.06 17.70 -19.74
C TYR A 162 -0.84 18.14 -20.57
N ILE A 163 -0.67 17.63 -21.78
CA ILE A 163 0.44 18.02 -22.67
C ILE A 163 0.28 19.48 -23.12
N LYS A 164 -0.95 19.92 -23.44
CA LYS A 164 -1.24 21.30 -23.85
C LYS A 164 -0.91 22.29 -22.72
N THR A 165 -1.44 22.06 -21.52
CA THR A 165 -1.19 22.90 -20.34
C THR A 165 0.29 22.95 -19.97
N SER A 166 1.02 21.83 -20.02
CA SER A 166 2.46 21.78 -19.75
C SER A 166 3.35 22.51 -20.77
N GLN A 167 2.83 22.81 -21.98
CA GLN A 167 3.53 23.59 -22.99
C GLN A 167 3.23 25.09 -22.92
N GLU A 168 2.09 25.49 -22.35
CA GLU A 168 1.71 26.90 -22.15
C GLU A 168 2.42 27.56 -20.96
N GLU A 169 2.92 26.76 -20.00
CA GLU A 169 3.67 27.23 -18.82
C GLU A 169 5.20 27.41 -19.04
N LYS A 170 5.69 27.25 -20.27
CA LYS A 170 7.11 27.46 -20.66
C LYS A 170 7.30 28.67 -21.55
#